data_AF-A0AA42PUB7-F1
#
_entry.id   AF-A0AA42PUB7-F1
#
_cell.length_a   1.000
_cell.length_b   1.000
_cell.length_c   1.000
_cell.angle_alpha   90.00
_cell.angle_beta   90.00
_cell.angle_gamma   90.00
#
_symmetry.space_group_name_H-M   'P 1'
#
loop_
_entity.id
_entity.type
_entity.pdbx_description
1 polymer ?
#
loop_
_entity_poly.entity_id
_entity_poly.type
_entity_poly.pdbx_seq_one_letter_code
_entity_poly.pdbx_strand_id
1 'polypeptide(L)'
;MLNERQFALLDALESQPAALSGLAQHTGVSARTILRDIDYINFTLSGTARIRATGSALYRLDIADRKQYFRLLQRHDNDDRLLALLLIHPVMSRAQLADALNLPDAWIAERLPRLRQRYARAFLLASRPGAGYFIDIDPEKRLILLANLFRKDPLVFPLAGIAPATLPMLHAHCQCLTAWPDIQTDYRVSVVLAGYALRQQLPVSAGAAGSDALRDCCERTEIWLSPTVINVIASTLSRLQQRASGITSEYVAERLARLSTVGQPQIIDDQLKDDLTAHLKRCVAMPNWLPESRPGSMNNLKAAWPAAFDLSVKFINQLRTEIDIPLIDSDLPGLYFACALERHHSEWTPIVLLADQNAIATINKMAIEREVMNCRVVVAFTPDELAALTEECQPALIVNNSHFLLNDSLRNVLAIRNIITAAGIDQIKDFLASAFIRQQPERFFPPEGAFHYANSASESWEEIIAAITARLLEKQLITRDEALRISQREREGENLIVNHVAIPHCWSEAAGPFRGFFITLERALHVNGQPVKHALIACASAVNRQELKVFSFLAGMLSSYSPQQIARVDGYETFIALLR
;
A
#
# COMPACT_ATOMS: atom_id res chain seq x y z
N MET A 1 10.37 10.75 22.40
CA MET A 1 9.60 9.80 21.56
C MET A 1 8.46 10.55 20.94
N LEU A 2 8.16 10.27 19.67
CA LEU A 2 7.04 10.92 18.99
C LEU A 2 5.71 10.35 19.49
N ASN A 3 4.70 11.21 19.64
CA ASN A 3 3.34 10.78 19.96
C ASN A 3 2.51 10.54 18.67
N GLU A 4 1.30 9.96 18.80
CA GLU A 4 0.43 9.65 17.65
C GLU A 4 0.15 10.87 16.77
N ARG A 5 -0.04 12.05 17.36
CA ARG A 5 -0.27 13.28 16.62
C ARG A 5 0.94 13.65 15.76
N GLN A 6 2.15 13.50 16.31
CA GLN A 6 3.40 13.76 15.61
C GLN A 6 3.66 12.73 14.51
N PHE A 7 3.25 11.48 14.69
CA PHE A 7 3.25 10.48 13.62
C PHE A 7 2.25 10.82 12.51
N ALA A 8 1.02 11.20 12.85
CA ALA A 8 0.02 11.61 11.86
C ALA A 8 0.49 12.83 11.03
N LEU A 9 1.23 13.77 11.65
CA LEU A 9 1.88 14.87 10.94
C LEU A 9 2.93 14.39 9.94
N LEU A 10 3.77 13.43 10.33
CA LEU A 10 4.78 12.85 9.45
C LEU A 10 4.14 12.08 8.29
N ASP A 11 3.13 11.26 8.55
CA ASP A 11 2.40 10.50 7.52
C ASP A 11 1.76 11.44 6.48
N ALA A 12 1.12 12.52 6.94
CA ALA A 12 0.53 13.52 6.04
C ALA A 12 1.60 14.18 5.15
N LEU A 13 2.75 14.55 5.74
CA LEU A 13 3.84 15.24 5.03
C LEU A 13 4.73 14.32 4.19
N GLU A 14 4.75 13.01 4.45
CA GLU A 14 5.40 12.00 3.60
C GLU A 14 4.69 11.87 2.25
N SER A 15 3.36 12.03 2.23
CA SER A 15 2.55 11.88 1.02
C SER A 15 2.64 13.10 0.09
N GLN A 16 2.57 14.32 0.65
CA GLN A 16 2.64 15.57 -0.09
C GLN A 16 2.90 16.77 0.84
N PRO A 17 3.37 17.93 0.31
CA PRO A 17 3.44 19.16 1.08
C PRO A 17 2.04 19.59 1.56
N ALA A 18 1.95 20.07 2.81
CA ALA A 18 0.67 20.43 3.43
C ALA A 18 0.71 21.81 4.11
N ALA A 19 -0.41 22.54 4.07
CA ALA A 19 -0.55 23.81 4.75
C ALA A 19 -0.67 23.61 6.28
N LEU A 20 -0.15 24.56 7.06
CA LEU A 20 -0.22 24.52 8.53
C LEU A 20 -1.66 24.41 9.07
N SER A 21 -2.59 25.10 8.41
CA SER A 21 -4.03 25.05 8.74
C SER A 21 -4.63 23.66 8.49
N GLY A 22 -4.25 23.01 7.39
CA GLY A 22 -4.69 21.65 7.07
C GLY A 22 -4.16 20.63 8.09
N LEU A 23 -2.89 20.74 8.46
CA LEU A 23 -2.27 19.89 9.50
C LEU A 23 -2.93 20.07 10.87
N ALA A 24 -3.21 21.31 11.26
CA ALA A 24 -3.89 21.65 12.51
C ALA A 24 -5.30 21.05 12.57
N GLN A 25 -6.03 21.14 11.47
CA GLN A 25 -7.38 20.61 11.37
C GLN A 25 -7.41 19.08 11.35
N HIS A 26 -6.49 18.44 10.62
CA HIS A 26 -6.39 16.98 10.56
C HIS A 26 -6.09 16.36 11.93
N THR A 27 -5.32 17.06 12.76
CA THR A 27 -4.92 16.60 14.10
C THR A 27 -5.80 17.13 15.24
N GLY A 28 -6.79 17.96 14.94
CA GLY A 28 -7.73 18.53 15.92
C GLY A 28 -7.08 19.50 16.91
N VAL A 29 -5.96 20.15 16.57
CA VAL A 29 -5.25 21.09 17.46
C VAL A 29 -4.98 22.44 16.79
N SER A 30 -4.50 23.42 17.55
CA SER A 30 -4.16 24.74 17.01
C SER A 30 -2.91 24.73 16.12
N ALA A 31 -2.83 25.66 15.17
CA ALA A 31 -1.64 25.89 14.35
C ALA A 31 -0.35 26.11 15.18
N ARG A 32 -0.47 26.74 16.36
CA ARG A 32 0.65 26.93 17.30
C ARG A 32 1.12 25.60 17.89
N THR A 33 0.21 24.68 18.15
CA THR A 33 0.54 23.32 18.62
C THR A 33 1.28 22.56 17.53
N ILE A 34 0.84 22.67 16.28
CA ILE A 34 1.51 22.05 15.13
C ILE A 34 2.94 22.56 14.97
N LEU A 35 3.18 23.88 15.07
CA LEU A 35 4.54 24.42 15.00
C LEU A 35 5.44 23.85 16.10
N ARG A 36 4.94 23.72 17.33
CA ARG A 36 5.68 23.08 18.44
C ARG A 36 5.97 21.60 18.16
N ASP A 37 4.99 20.89 17.61
CA ASP A 37 5.18 19.49 17.22
C ASP A 37 6.22 19.37 16.11
N ILE A 38 6.21 20.26 15.11
CA ILE A 38 7.22 20.34 14.04
C ILE A 38 8.62 20.60 14.62
N ASP A 39 8.75 21.53 15.57
CA ASP A 39 10.03 21.81 16.23
C ASP A 39 10.55 20.57 16.97
N TYR A 40 9.66 19.89 17.71
CA TYR A 40 10.00 18.65 18.43
C TYR A 40 10.37 17.50 17.48
N ILE A 41 9.63 17.35 16.37
CA ILE A 41 9.92 16.36 15.33
C ILE A 41 11.28 16.64 14.70
N ASN A 42 11.56 17.89 14.30
CA ASN A 42 12.83 18.30 13.71
C ASN A 42 14.01 18.09 14.67
N PHE A 43 13.80 18.34 15.96
CA PHE A 43 14.77 18.02 16.99
C PHE A 43 14.99 16.51 17.10
N THR A 44 13.92 15.72 17.17
CA THR A 44 13.97 14.25 17.34
C THR A 44 14.59 13.55 16.13
N LEU A 45 14.37 14.07 14.92
CA LEU A 45 14.86 13.51 13.66
C LEU A 45 16.13 14.19 13.16
N SER A 46 16.79 15.00 14.01
CA SER A 46 17.96 15.80 13.65
C SER A 46 19.02 14.95 12.94
N GLY A 47 19.43 15.41 11.76
CA GLY A 47 20.43 14.72 10.91
C GLY A 47 19.87 13.60 10.02
N THR A 48 18.60 13.21 10.19
CA THR A 48 17.98 12.12 9.44
C THR A 48 16.83 12.58 8.54
N ALA A 49 15.92 13.41 9.05
CA ALA A 49 14.84 14.04 8.28
C ALA A 49 14.47 15.40 8.88
N ARG A 50 13.88 16.28 8.06
CA ARG A 50 13.50 17.63 8.49
C ARG A 50 12.26 18.14 7.78
N ILE A 51 11.31 18.65 8.54
CA ILE A 51 10.17 19.41 8.04
C ILE A 51 10.63 20.85 7.80
N ARG A 52 10.44 21.36 6.58
CA ARG A 52 10.76 22.73 6.17
C ARG A 52 9.53 23.44 5.64
N ALA A 53 9.45 24.75 5.91
CA ALA A 53 8.52 25.62 5.20
C ALA A 53 9.02 25.84 3.77
N THR A 54 8.11 25.78 2.82
CA THR A 54 8.31 26.11 1.41
C THR A 54 7.65 27.46 1.12
N GLY A 55 8.08 28.16 0.06
CA GLY A 55 7.71 29.56 -0.22
C GLY A 55 6.20 29.85 -0.37
N SER A 56 5.35 28.82 -0.45
CA SER A 56 3.89 28.91 -0.58
C SER A 56 3.12 28.72 0.74
N ALA A 57 3.75 28.90 1.91
CA ALA A 57 3.17 28.61 3.23
C ALA A 57 2.80 27.12 3.45
N LEU A 58 3.35 26.24 2.62
CA LEU A 58 3.26 24.79 2.76
C LEU A 58 4.48 24.25 3.50
N TYR A 59 4.29 23.21 4.28
CA TYR A 59 5.35 22.46 4.93
C TYR A 59 5.62 21.18 4.15
N ARG A 60 6.88 20.78 4.05
CA ARG A 60 7.31 19.55 3.39
C ARG A 60 8.30 18.81 4.27
N LEU A 61 8.21 17.48 4.29
CA LEU A 61 9.20 16.62 4.92
C LEU A 61 10.32 16.28 3.91
N ASP A 62 11.56 16.67 4.24
CA ASP A 62 12.75 16.26 3.50
C ASP A 62 13.44 15.12 4.27
N ILE A 63 13.58 13.94 3.66
CA ILE A 63 14.22 12.77 4.28
C ILE A 63 15.63 12.60 3.69
N ALA A 64 16.66 12.72 4.52
CA ALA A 64 18.06 12.62 4.09
C ALA A 64 18.58 11.17 4.11
N ASP A 65 18.29 10.41 5.18
CA ASP A 65 18.58 8.97 5.26
C ASP A 65 17.28 8.21 5.54
N ARG A 66 16.76 7.58 4.49
CA ARG A 66 15.50 6.85 4.55
C ARG A 66 15.56 5.63 5.47
N LYS A 67 16.69 4.92 5.53
CA LYS A 67 16.85 3.72 6.37
C LYS A 67 16.94 4.07 7.85
N GLN A 68 17.64 5.15 8.20
CA GLN A 68 17.71 5.62 9.58
C GLN A 68 16.39 6.27 10.01
N TYR A 69 15.72 6.99 9.10
CA TYR A 69 14.40 7.57 9.33
C TYR A 69 13.36 6.50 9.69
N PHE A 70 13.31 5.43 8.90
CA PHE A 70 12.45 4.29 9.19
C PHE A 70 12.77 3.68 10.57
N ARG A 71 14.04 3.43 10.89
CA ARG A 71 14.45 2.90 12.20
C ARG A 71 14.03 3.78 13.38
N LEU A 72 14.16 5.11 13.27
CA LEU A 72 13.79 6.04 14.34
C LEU A 72 12.29 6.06 14.60
N LEU A 73 11.48 5.98 13.55
CA LEU A 73 10.03 5.94 13.64
C LEU A 73 9.49 4.57 14.08
N GLN A 74 10.23 3.50 13.79
CA GLN A 74 9.90 2.13 14.20
C GLN A 74 10.15 1.83 15.68
N ARG A 75 10.87 2.71 16.41
CA ARG A 75 11.06 2.61 17.86
C ARG A 75 9.76 2.89 18.62
N HIS A 76 8.85 1.92 18.54
CA HIS A 76 7.82 1.70 19.54
C HIS A 76 8.41 0.86 20.68
N ASP A 77 9.54 1.27 21.27
CA ASP A 77 10.33 0.41 22.17
C ASP A 77 9.47 -0.25 23.25
N ASN A 78 8.41 0.43 23.71
CA ASN A 78 7.50 -0.08 24.73
C ASN A 78 6.40 -1.02 24.23
N ASP A 79 5.92 -0.92 22.98
CA ASP A 79 4.89 -1.85 22.46
C ASP A 79 5.51 -3.20 22.08
N ASP A 80 6.67 -3.17 21.42
CA ASP A 80 7.40 -4.39 21.06
C ASP A 80 7.90 -5.12 22.32
N ARG A 81 8.36 -4.37 23.34
CA ARG A 81 8.69 -4.93 24.67
C ARG A 81 7.49 -5.49 25.40
N LEU A 82 6.36 -4.77 25.40
CA LEU A 82 5.11 -5.25 25.97
C LEU A 82 4.68 -6.56 25.31
N LEU A 83 4.78 -6.63 23.97
CA LEU A 83 4.45 -7.82 23.23
C LEU A 83 5.42 -8.97 23.50
N ALA A 84 6.74 -8.69 23.57
CA ALA A 84 7.74 -9.68 23.93
C ALA A 84 7.47 -10.29 25.31
N LEU A 85 7.14 -9.48 26.32
CA LEU A 85 6.74 -9.93 27.65
C LEU A 85 5.52 -10.87 27.60
N LEU A 86 4.49 -10.50 26.86
CA LEU A 86 3.26 -11.30 26.73
C LEU A 86 3.45 -12.60 25.91
N LEU A 87 4.47 -12.66 25.06
CA LEU A 87 4.85 -13.87 24.33
C LEU A 87 5.77 -14.78 25.16
N ILE A 88 6.67 -14.19 25.93
CA ILE A 88 7.64 -14.91 26.78
C ILE A 88 6.97 -15.43 28.05
N HIS A 89 5.95 -14.76 28.59
CA HIS A 89 5.29 -15.19 29.83
C HIS A 89 3.87 -15.72 29.56
N PRO A 90 3.44 -16.85 30.16
CA PRO A 90 2.14 -17.43 29.88
C PRO A 90 0.96 -16.50 30.21
N VAL A 91 1.06 -15.75 31.32
CA VAL A 91 0.08 -14.75 31.77
C VAL A 91 0.83 -13.66 32.55
N MET A 92 0.48 -12.39 32.34
CA MET A 92 0.98 -11.27 33.16
C MET A 92 -0.14 -10.31 33.56
N SER A 93 -0.18 -9.92 34.84
CA SER A 93 -1.05 -8.86 35.32
C SER A 93 -0.58 -7.47 34.85
N ARG A 94 -1.48 -6.48 34.89
CA ARG A 94 -1.17 -5.09 34.51
C ARG A 94 -0.03 -4.50 35.35
N ALA A 95 -0.04 -4.79 36.66
CA ALA A 95 1.01 -4.36 37.58
C ALA A 95 2.38 -4.98 37.24
N GLN A 96 2.42 -6.27 36.88
CA GLN A 96 3.67 -6.93 36.46
C GLN A 96 4.21 -6.37 35.15
N LEU A 97 3.33 -6.05 34.20
CA LEU A 97 3.73 -5.41 32.94
C LEU A 97 4.24 -3.98 33.17
N ALA A 98 3.58 -3.22 34.05
CA ALA A 98 3.99 -1.88 34.44
C ALA A 98 5.39 -1.89 35.08
N ASP A 99 5.62 -2.79 36.03
CA ASP A 99 6.90 -2.97 36.71
C ASP A 99 8.01 -3.40 35.72
N ALA A 100 7.76 -4.44 34.92
CA ALA A 100 8.74 -4.96 33.95
C ALA A 100 9.15 -3.94 32.87
N LEU A 101 8.24 -3.03 32.49
CA LEU A 101 8.52 -1.97 31.52
C LEU A 101 8.98 -0.66 32.17
N ASN A 102 8.98 -0.58 33.50
CA ASN A 102 9.19 0.65 34.26
C ASN A 102 8.25 1.79 33.78
N LEU A 103 6.95 1.47 33.66
CA LEU A 103 5.91 2.39 33.20
C LEU A 103 4.76 2.49 34.22
N PRO A 104 4.02 3.61 34.25
CA PRO A 104 2.81 3.72 35.07
C PRO A 104 1.73 2.72 34.65
N ASP A 105 1.01 2.15 35.62
CA ASP A 105 -0.11 1.22 35.39
C ASP A 105 -1.19 1.78 34.44
N ALA A 106 -1.46 3.08 34.53
CA ALA A 106 -2.39 3.79 33.65
C ALA A 106 -1.96 3.74 32.17
N TRP A 107 -0.66 3.78 31.88
CA TRP A 107 -0.15 3.68 30.50
C TRP A 107 -0.34 2.27 29.94
N ILE A 108 -0.15 1.24 30.76
CA ILE A 108 -0.41 -0.14 30.35
C ILE A 108 -1.91 -0.33 30.07
N ALA A 109 -2.78 0.25 30.90
CA ALA A 109 -4.23 0.21 30.71
C ALA A 109 -4.66 0.83 29.36
N GLU A 110 -4.02 1.92 28.94
CA GLU A 110 -4.27 2.57 27.66
C GLU A 110 -3.70 1.78 26.45
N ARG A 111 -2.52 1.16 26.62
CA ARG A 111 -1.82 0.46 25.52
C ARG A 111 -2.40 -0.91 25.18
N LEU A 112 -2.88 -1.68 26.14
CA LEU A 112 -3.39 -3.03 25.91
C LEU A 112 -4.56 -3.07 24.89
N PRO A 113 -5.57 -2.18 24.96
CA PRO A 113 -6.59 -2.07 23.92
C PRO A 113 -6.03 -1.75 22.53
N ARG A 114 -5.03 -0.85 22.43
CA ARG A 114 -4.39 -0.50 21.16
C ARG A 114 -3.63 -1.67 20.57
N LEU A 115 -2.87 -2.39 21.40
CA LEU A 115 -2.15 -3.60 21.00
C LEU A 115 -3.12 -4.67 20.47
N ARG A 116 -4.25 -4.87 21.17
CA ARG A 116 -5.32 -5.77 20.73
C ARG A 116 -5.86 -5.37 19.36
N GLN A 117 -6.19 -4.10 19.15
CA GLN A 117 -6.72 -3.62 17.88
C GLN A 117 -5.70 -3.76 16.75
N ARG A 118 -4.44 -3.39 16.99
CA ARG A 118 -3.36 -3.42 16.00
C ARG A 118 -3.10 -4.82 15.46
N TYR A 119 -3.13 -5.84 16.33
CA TYR A 119 -2.76 -7.21 15.98
C TYR A 119 -3.95 -8.17 15.92
N ALA A 120 -5.19 -7.67 15.87
CA ALA A 120 -6.41 -8.48 15.86
C ALA A 120 -6.46 -9.51 14.71
N ARG A 121 -5.82 -9.23 13.57
CA ARG A 121 -5.72 -10.16 12.43
C ARG A 121 -4.64 -11.23 12.62
N ALA A 122 -3.68 -11.03 13.52
CA ALA A 122 -2.55 -11.92 13.74
C ALA A 122 -2.80 -12.90 14.89
N PHE A 123 -3.31 -12.42 16.03
CA PHE A 123 -3.56 -13.23 17.24
C PHE A 123 -4.60 -12.59 18.17
N LEU A 124 -5.12 -13.38 19.10
CA LEU A 124 -6.05 -12.92 20.13
C LEU A 124 -5.30 -12.52 21.41
N LEU A 125 -5.41 -11.25 21.80
CA LEU A 125 -4.96 -10.77 23.11
C LEU A 125 -6.10 -10.88 24.13
N ALA A 126 -6.07 -11.96 24.93
CA ALA A 126 -7.08 -12.30 25.91
C ALA A 126 -6.70 -11.84 27.33
N SER A 127 -7.69 -11.88 28.23
CA SER A 127 -7.52 -11.55 29.64
C SER A 127 -8.37 -12.47 30.51
N ARG A 128 -7.84 -12.88 31.66
CA ARG A 128 -8.56 -13.63 32.70
C ARG A 128 -8.72 -12.75 33.94
N PRO A 129 -9.95 -12.56 34.45
CA PRO A 129 -10.18 -11.83 35.70
C PRO A 129 -9.32 -12.41 36.83
N GLY A 130 -8.62 -11.54 37.56
CA GLY A 130 -7.75 -11.93 38.68
C GLY A 130 -6.41 -12.57 38.30
N ALA A 131 -6.16 -12.92 37.03
CA ALA A 131 -4.90 -13.53 36.59
C ALA A 131 -4.06 -12.58 35.73
N GLY A 132 -4.67 -11.91 34.74
CA GLY A 132 -3.97 -10.98 33.85
C GLY A 132 -4.22 -11.23 32.36
N TYR A 133 -3.29 -10.77 31.53
CA TYR A 133 -3.35 -10.78 30.08
C TYR A 133 -2.43 -11.85 29.50
N PHE A 134 -2.83 -12.42 28.36
CA PHE A 134 -2.06 -13.45 27.64
C PHE A 134 -2.42 -13.47 26.16
N ILE A 135 -1.53 -14.04 25.35
CA ILE A 135 -1.74 -14.24 23.92
C ILE A 135 -2.16 -15.69 23.69
N ASP A 136 -3.36 -15.85 23.12
CA ASP A 136 -3.97 -17.15 22.86
C ASP A 136 -3.58 -17.66 21.47
N ILE A 137 -2.51 -18.45 21.42
CA ILE A 137 -1.89 -19.01 20.22
C ILE A 137 -1.20 -20.34 20.56
N ASP A 138 -1.00 -21.19 19.56
CA ASP A 138 -0.21 -22.40 19.69
C ASP A 138 1.30 -22.11 19.90
N PRO A 139 2.07 -23.07 20.45
CA PRO A 139 3.49 -22.86 20.77
C PRO A 139 4.37 -22.52 19.56
N GLU A 140 4.04 -23.03 18.38
CA GLU A 140 4.85 -22.80 17.19
C GLU A 140 4.64 -21.41 16.63
N LYS A 141 3.38 -20.95 16.53
CA LYS A 141 3.08 -19.56 16.18
C LYS A 141 3.65 -18.58 17.20
N ARG A 142 3.69 -18.94 18.48
CA ARG A 142 4.36 -18.14 19.54
C ARG A 142 5.86 -17.99 19.29
N LEU A 143 6.54 -19.09 18.95
CA LEU A 143 7.95 -19.08 18.59
C LEU A 143 8.20 -18.13 17.42
N ILE A 144 7.38 -18.21 16.36
CA ILE A 144 7.57 -17.36 15.20
C ILE A 144 7.27 -15.88 15.49
N LEU A 145 6.17 -15.56 16.17
CA LEU A 145 5.85 -14.18 16.56
C LEU A 145 6.98 -13.54 17.37
N LEU A 146 7.60 -14.29 18.28
CA LEU A 146 8.74 -13.82 19.05
C LEU A 146 10.01 -13.69 18.18
N ALA A 147 10.21 -14.60 17.22
CA ALA A 147 11.27 -14.48 16.23
C ALA A 147 11.09 -13.26 15.31
N ASN A 148 9.86 -12.85 14.99
CA ASN A 148 9.60 -11.62 14.24
C ASN A 148 10.05 -10.38 15.03
N LEU A 149 9.81 -10.34 16.35
CA LEU A 149 10.28 -9.27 17.23
C LEU A 149 11.81 -9.24 17.30
N PHE A 150 12.46 -10.38 17.56
CA PHE A 150 13.92 -10.44 17.63
C PHE A 150 14.61 -10.19 16.29
N ARG A 151 13.93 -10.43 15.16
CA ARG A 151 14.45 -10.06 13.85
C ARG A 151 14.47 -8.54 13.68
N LYS A 152 13.43 -7.86 14.14
CA LYS A 152 13.33 -6.39 14.10
C LYS A 152 14.37 -5.74 15.00
N ASP A 153 14.46 -6.22 16.24
CA ASP A 153 15.48 -5.82 17.21
C ASP A 153 15.87 -7.02 18.10
N PRO A 154 17.06 -7.61 17.91
CA PRO A 154 17.53 -8.73 18.73
C PRO A 154 17.65 -8.39 20.22
N LEU A 155 17.68 -7.10 20.56
CA LEU A 155 17.78 -6.58 21.92
C LEU A 155 16.46 -5.99 22.42
N VAL A 156 15.34 -6.24 21.72
CA VAL A 156 14.01 -5.78 22.12
C VAL A 156 13.70 -6.14 23.56
N PHE A 157 14.09 -7.35 23.98
CA PHE A 157 13.96 -7.87 25.34
C PHE A 157 15.31 -8.45 25.81
N PRO A 158 15.79 -8.09 27.01
CA PRO A 158 17.08 -8.58 27.51
C PRO A 158 16.97 -10.06 27.88
N LEU A 159 17.67 -10.91 27.13
CA LEU A 159 17.77 -12.33 27.42
C LEU A 159 18.95 -12.58 28.38
N ALA A 160 18.64 -13.10 29.57
CA ALA A 160 19.66 -13.43 30.57
C ALA A 160 20.74 -14.34 29.94
N GLY A 161 22.01 -13.98 30.09
CA GLY A 161 23.14 -14.72 29.53
C GLY A 161 23.47 -14.41 28.07
N ILE A 162 22.70 -13.59 27.36
CA ILE A 162 23.00 -13.16 25.99
C ILE A 162 23.43 -11.69 26.01
N ALA A 163 24.71 -11.46 25.72
CA ALA A 163 25.24 -10.10 25.58
C ALA A 163 25.11 -9.60 24.14
N PRO A 164 25.04 -8.27 23.90
CA PRO A 164 25.03 -7.71 22.55
C PRO A 164 26.22 -8.17 21.68
N ALA A 165 27.38 -8.42 22.30
CA ALA A 165 28.58 -8.93 21.63
C ALA A 165 28.45 -10.37 21.12
N THR A 166 27.50 -11.16 21.65
CA THR A 166 27.23 -12.54 21.20
C THR A 166 26.51 -12.56 19.86
N LEU A 167 25.74 -11.51 19.52
CA LEU A 167 24.88 -11.49 18.33
C LEU A 167 25.66 -11.58 17.00
N PRO A 168 26.78 -10.86 16.79
CA PRO A 168 27.58 -11.02 15.57
C PRO A 168 28.16 -12.44 15.42
N MET A 169 28.57 -13.07 16.53
CA MET A 169 29.08 -14.45 16.51
C MET A 169 27.97 -15.44 16.14
N LEU A 170 26.80 -15.30 16.77
CA LEU A 170 25.63 -16.12 16.44
C LEU A 170 25.24 -15.97 14.97
N HIS A 171 25.22 -14.75 14.45
CA HIS A 171 24.95 -14.50 13.03
C HIS A 171 25.98 -15.19 12.12
N ALA A 172 27.28 -15.07 12.42
CA ALA A 172 28.34 -15.71 11.64
C ALA A 172 28.20 -17.24 11.62
N HIS A 173 27.91 -17.88 12.76
CA HIS A 173 27.71 -19.32 12.82
C HIS A 173 26.42 -19.78 12.15
N CYS A 174 25.31 -19.04 12.32
CA CYS A 174 24.06 -19.33 11.62
C CYS A 174 24.19 -19.16 10.10
N GLN A 175 25.13 -18.37 9.59
CA GLN A 175 25.39 -18.22 8.16
C GLN A 175 25.95 -19.51 7.55
N CYS A 176 26.67 -20.32 8.33
CA CYS A 176 27.25 -21.59 7.88
C CYS A 176 26.22 -22.73 7.83
N LEU A 177 25.00 -22.53 8.31
CA LEU A 177 23.96 -23.57 8.32
C LEU A 177 23.36 -23.71 6.91
N THR A 178 23.57 -24.87 6.28
CA THR A 178 23.16 -25.16 4.90
C THR A 178 21.82 -25.89 4.79
N ALA A 179 21.28 -26.40 5.90
CA ALA A 179 20.03 -27.18 5.92
C ALA A 179 18.79 -26.36 5.50
N TRP A 180 18.86 -25.03 5.58
CA TRP A 180 17.73 -24.13 5.30
C TRP A 180 18.12 -23.01 4.34
N PRO A 181 18.42 -23.31 3.07
CA PRO A 181 18.94 -22.36 2.09
C PRO A 181 17.98 -21.20 1.76
N ASP A 182 16.67 -21.39 1.89
CA ASP A 182 15.67 -20.36 1.59
C ASP A 182 15.37 -19.44 2.79
N ILE A 183 15.89 -19.78 3.97
CA ILE A 183 15.72 -19.01 5.20
C ILE A 183 16.95 -18.15 5.43
N GLN A 184 16.76 -16.83 5.45
CA GLN A 184 17.86 -15.89 5.66
C GLN A 184 18.48 -16.03 7.07
N THR A 185 19.77 -15.69 7.17
CA THR A 185 20.54 -15.84 8.40
C THR A 185 19.96 -15.07 9.58
N ASP A 186 19.52 -13.83 9.37
CA ASP A 186 18.89 -12.98 10.39
C ASP A 186 17.63 -13.63 10.99
N TYR A 187 16.83 -14.30 10.16
CA TYR A 187 15.66 -15.05 10.61
C TYR A 187 16.05 -16.31 11.39
N ARG A 188 17.09 -17.04 10.96
CA ARG A 188 17.61 -18.20 11.73
C ARG A 188 18.08 -17.77 13.12
N VAL A 189 18.82 -16.67 13.20
CA VAL A 189 19.28 -16.07 14.46
C VAL A 189 18.07 -15.72 15.34
N SER A 190 17.05 -15.06 14.78
CA SER A 190 15.88 -14.64 15.57
C SER A 190 15.06 -15.82 16.08
N VAL A 191 14.96 -16.93 15.33
CA VAL A 191 14.31 -18.17 15.81
C VAL A 191 15.14 -18.82 16.93
N VAL A 192 16.47 -18.80 16.87
CA VAL A 192 17.32 -19.27 17.97
C VAL A 192 17.10 -18.44 19.24
N LEU A 193 17.07 -17.11 19.12
CA LEU A 193 16.78 -16.22 20.26
C LEU A 193 15.39 -16.44 20.84
N ALA A 194 14.38 -16.63 19.98
CA ALA A 194 13.02 -16.96 20.40
C ALA A 194 12.95 -18.31 21.12
N GLY A 195 13.65 -19.32 20.61
CA GLY A 195 13.73 -20.63 21.25
C GLY A 195 14.45 -20.56 22.61
N TYR A 196 15.51 -19.77 22.71
CA TYR A 196 16.18 -19.48 23.99
C TYR A 196 15.24 -18.81 24.98
N ALA A 197 14.49 -17.79 24.54
CA ALA A 197 13.53 -17.08 25.39
C ALA A 197 12.41 -17.99 25.89
N LEU A 198 11.93 -18.91 25.05
CA LEU A 198 10.83 -19.84 25.35
C LEU A 198 11.29 -21.19 25.91
N ARG A 199 12.58 -21.37 26.22
CA ARG A 199 13.19 -22.67 26.58
C ARG A 199 12.52 -23.44 27.72
N GLN A 200 11.77 -22.76 28.59
CA GLN A 200 11.03 -23.37 29.70
C GLN A 200 9.56 -23.70 29.37
N GLN A 201 9.06 -23.26 28.21
CA GLN A 201 7.66 -23.38 27.80
C GLN A 201 7.45 -24.19 26.52
N LEU A 202 8.53 -24.46 25.78
CA LEU A 202 8.42 -25.27 24.57
C LEU A 202 8.06 -26.72 24.92
N PRO A 203 7.13 -27.34 24.17
CA PRO A 203 6.68 -28.69 24.44
C PRO A 203 7.83 -29.69 24.26
N VAL A 204 7.81 -30.76 25.05
CA VAL A 204 8.75 -31.87 24.87
C VAL A 204 8.39 -32.61 23.57
N SER A 205 9.20 -32.40 22.53
CA SER A 205 9.02 -33.09 21.26
C SER A 205 9.56 -34.52 21.37
N ALA A 206 8.67 -35.51 21.30
CA ALA A 206 9.06 -36.91 21.12
C ALA A 206 9.45 -37.15 19.66
N GLY A 207 10.71 -37.51 19.39
CA GLY A 207 11.08 -38.17 18.13
C GLY A 207 11.59 -37.32 16.96
N ALA A 208 12.05 -36.08 17.16
CA ALA A 208 12.78 -35.37 16.11
C ALA A 208 14.31 -35.61 16.26
N ALA A 209 14.98 -36.01 15.17
CA ALA A 209 16.44 -35.99 15.12
C ALA A 209 16.89 -34.52 15.12
N GLY A 210 17.59 -34.11 16.18
CA GLY A 210 18.14 -32.76 16.28
C GLY A 210 19.15 -32.49 15.17
N SER A 211 19.27 -31.23 14.79
CA SER A 211 20.36 -30.81 13.89
C SER A 211 21.64 -30.68 14.72
N ASP A 212 22.57 -31.63 14.58
CA ASP A 212 23.89 -31.55 15.22
C ASP A 212 24.59 -30.24 14.86
N ALA A 213 24.47 -29.78 13.62
CA ALA A 213 25.02 -28.49 13.17
C ALA A 213 24.41 -27.27 13.90
N LEU A 214 23.10 -27.29 14.19
CA LEU A 214 22.46 -26.23 14.95
C LEU A 214 22.91 -26.25 16.41
N ARG A 215 23.04 -27.44 17.01
CA ARG A 215 23.58 -27.59 18.37
C ARG A 215 24.99 -27.01 18.45
N ASP A 216 25.88 -27.44 17.55
CA ASP A 216 27.27 -26.96 17.49
C ASP A 216 27.34 -25.44 17.28
N CYS A 217 26.45 -24.88 16.46
CA CYS A 217 26.30 -23.43 16.28
C CYS A 217 25.97 -22.70 17.59
N CYS A 218 25.04 -23.24 18.37
CA CYS A 218 24.62 -22.65 19.64
C CYS A 218 25.72 -22.78 20.71
N GLU A 219 26.36 -23.95 20.83
CA GLU A 219 27.43 -24.17 21.81
C GLU A 219 28.65 -23.27 21.58
N ARG A 220 29.05 -23.06 20.33
CA ARG A 220 30.16 -22.14 19.97
C ARG A 220 29.88 -20.66 20.26
N THR A 221 28.61 -20.32 20.49
CA THR A 221 28.17 -18.96 20.83
C THR A 221 27.81 -18.82 22.30
N GLU A 222 28.12 -19.85 23.11
CA GLU A 222 27.79 -19.94 24.54
C GLU A 222 26.27 -19.92 24.82
N ILE A 223 25.45 -20.21 23.81
CA ILE A 223 23.99 -20.30 23.93
C ILE A 223 23.63 -21.76 24.20
N TRP A 224 23.47 -22.09 25.47
CA TRP A 224 23.14 -23.46 25.90
C TRP A 224 21.64 -23.72 25.81
N LEU A 225 21.25 -24.60 24.89
CA LEU A 225 19.87 -25.05 24.69
C LEU A 225 19.76 -26.55 24.95
N SER A 226 18.66 -26.98 25.55
CA SER A 226 18.40 -28.42 25.72
C SER A 226 18.17 -29.08 24.35
N PRO A 227 18.42 -30.40 24.21
CA PRO A 227 18.12 -31.13 22.98
C PRO A 227 16.67 -30.96 22.52
N THR A 228 15.73 -30.86 23.46
CA THR A 228 14.31 -30.59 23.19
C THR A 228 14.11 -29.26 22.46
N VAL A 229 14.75 -28.19 22.92
CA VAL A 229 14.60 -26.86 22.32
C VAL A 229 15.27 -26.81 20.94
N ILE A 230 16.46 -27.42 20.80
CA ILE A 230 17.13 -27.57 19.50
C ILE A 230 16.24 -28.31 18.50
N ASN A 231 15.59 -29.38 18.93
CA ASN A 231 14.67 -30.15 18.09
C ASN A 231 13.47 -29.31 17.63
N VAL A 232 12.86 -28.55 18.54
CA VAL A 232 11.75 -27.65 18.19
C VAL A 232 12.19 -26.62 17.16
N ILE A 233 13.30 -25.91 17.39
CA ILE A 233 13.84 -24.92 16.44
C ILE A 233 14.12 -25.56 15.07
N ALA A 234 14.84 -26.68 15.05
CA ALA A 234 15.20 -27.36 13.82
C ALA A 234 13.96 -27.86 13.07
N SER A 235 12.96 -28.41 13.77
CA SER A 235 11.71 -28.87 13.17
C SER A 235 10.91 -27.72 12.54
N THR A 236 10.82 -26.57 13.23
CA THR A 236 10.15 -25.37 12.71
C THR A 236 10.87 -24.86 11.46
N LEU A 237 12.20 -24.71 11.50
CA LEU A 237 12.98 -24.25 10.33
C LEU A 237 12.86 -25.22 9.15
N SER A 238 12.91 -26.53 9.40
CA SER A 238 12.74 -27.55 8.36
C SER A 238 11.35 -27.52 7.73
N ARG A 239 10.30 -27.29 8.53
CA ARG A 239 8.93 -27.16 8.02
C ARG A 239 8.76 -25.90 7.18
N LEU A 240 9.33 -24.77 7.59
CA LEU A 240 9.32 -23.53 6.82
C LEU A 240 10.09 -23.70 5.48
N GLN A 241 11.27 -24.33 5.54
CA GLN A 241 12.06 -24.66 4.35
C GLN A 241 11.31 -25.58 3.39
N GLN A 242 10.69 -26.65 3.90
CA GLN A 242 9.89 -27.58 3.09
C GLN A 242 8.72 -26.88 2.41
N ARG A 243 7.97 -26.05 3.14
CA ARG A 243 6.89 -25.25 2.56
C ARG A 243 7.41 -24.29 1.49
N ALA A 244 8.55 -23.65 1.71
CA ALA A 244 9.16 -22.73 0.75
C ALA A 244 9.64 -23.45 -0.52
N SER A 245 10.20 -24.66 -0.39
CA SER A 245 10.57 -25.50 -1.54
C SER A 245 9.36 -25.96 -2.35
N GLY A 246 8.17 -26.00 -1.75
CA GLY A 246 6.90 -26.27 -2.46
C GLY A 246 6.39 -25.09 -3.29
N ILE A 247 6.94 -23.87 -3.12
CA ILE A 247 6.60 -22.70 -3.93
C ILE A 247 7.50 -22.67 -5.16
N THR A 248 7.00 -23.22 -6.27
CA THR A 248 7.69 -23.22 -7.58
C THR A 248 7.03 -22.26 -8.56
N SER A 249 7.72 -21.97 -9.68
CA SER A 249 7.15 -21.12 -10.75
C SER A 249 5.91 -21.77 -11.35
N GLU A 250 5.89 -23.11 -11.48
CA GLU A 250 4.72 -23.87 -11.95
C GLU A 250 3.55 -23.76 -10.97
N TYR A 251 3.82 -23.88 -9.66
CA TYR A 251 2.80 -23.71 -8.63
C TYR A 251 2.12 -22.34 -8.74
N VAL A 252 2.92 -21.27 -8.87
CA VAL A 252 2.41 -19.90 -9.01
C VAL A 252 1.68 -19.71 -10.33
N ALA A 253 2.21 -20.22 -11.45
CA ALA A 253 1.58 -20.14 -12.76
C ALA A 253 0.20 -20.80 -12.78
N GLU A 254 0.04 -21.97 -12.15
CA GLU A 254 -1.25 -22.66 -12.04
C GLU A 254 -2.28 -21.80 -11.29
N ARG A 255 -1.86 -21.11 -10.22
CA ARG A 255 -2.75 -20.21 -9.45
C ARG A 255 -3.11 -18.95 -10.23
N LEU A 256 -2.14 -18.34 -10.90
CA LEU A 256 -2.40 -17.19 -11.78
C LEU A 256 -3.37 -17.55 -12.91
N ALA A 257 -3.24 -18.75 -13.50
CA ALA A 257 -4.16 -19.21 -14.54
C ALA A 257 -5.62 -19.31 -14.08
N ARG A 258 -5.86 -19.62 -12.78
CA ARG A 258 -7.21 -19.67 -12.19
C ARG A 258 -7.82 -18.28 -11.96
N LEU A 259 -7.02 -17.21 -11.97
CA LEU A 259 -7.50 -15.83 -11.86
C LEU A 259 -7.96 -15.26 -13.21
N SER A 260 -7.43 -15.78 -14.30
CA SER A 260 -7.74 -15.35 -15.66
C SER A 260 -9.19 -15.70 -16.03
N THR A 261 -10.10 -14.73 -15.92
CA THR A 261 -11.42 -14.83 -16.52
C THR A 261 -11.40 -14.39 -17.98
N VAL A 262 -12.34 -14.92 -18.78
CA VAL A 262 -12.56 -14.45 -20.16
C VAL A 262 -12.77 -12.94 -20.14
N GLY A 263 -11.97 -12.19 -20.90
CA GLY A 263 -12.06 -10.72 -20.98
C GLY A 263 -11.10 -9.93 -20.09
N GLN A 264 -10.33 -10.57 -19.19
CA GLN A 264 -9.24 -9.87 -18.50
C GLN A 264 -8.01 -9.67 -19.39
N PRO A 265 -7.26 -8.56 -19.21
CA PRO A 265 -5.96 -8.36 -19.85
C PRO A 265 -5.02 -9.57 -19.71
N GLN A 266 -4.30 -9.94 -20.78
CA GLN A 266 -3.13 -10.82 -20.67
C GLN A 266 -2.03 -10.07 -19.90
N ILE A 267 -2.00 -10.26 -18.57
CA ILE A 267 -1.05 -9.62 -17.64
C ILE A 267 0.02 -10.62 -17.20
N ILE A 268 -0.22 -11.91 -17.39
CA ILE A 268 0.65 -12.97 -16.88
C ILE A 268 1.82 -13.16 -17.84
N ASP A 269 2.91 -12.43 -17.59
CA ASP A 269 4.24 -12.68 -18.17
C ASP A 269 5.11 -13.55 -17.25
N ASP A 270 6.24 -14.02 -17.78
CA ASP A 270 7.20 -14.82 -17.02
C ASP A 270 7.84 -14.02 -15.89
N GLN A 271 8.05 -12.72 -16.07
CA GLN A 271 8.60 -11.84 -15.01
C GLN A 271 7.67 -11.76 -13.80
N LEU A 272 6.36 -11.64 -14.01
CA LEU A 272 5.35 -11.64 -12.94
C LEU A 272 5.35 -12.97 -12.19
N LYS A 273 5.45 -14.10 -12.91
CA LYS A 273 5.54 -15.43 -12.30
C LYS A 273 6.78 -15.52 -11.40
N ASP A 274 7.94 -15.09 -11.89
CA ASP A 274 9.19 -15.16 -11.15
C ASP A 274 9.19 -14.23 -9.93
N ASP A 275 8.71 -13.00 -10.09
CA ASP A 275 8.62 -12.02 -9.01
C ASP A 275 7.69 -12.50 -7.89
N LEU A 276 6.51 -13.01 -8.24
CA LEU A 276 5.55 -13.57 -7.29
C LEU A 276 6.06 -14.85 -6.65
N THR A 277 6.72 -15.74 -7.40
CA THR A 277 7.34 -16.95 -6.87
C THR A 277 8.39 -16.61 -5.82
N ALA A 278 9.32 -15.71 -6.15
CA ALA A 278 10.33 -15.26 -5.21
C ALA A 278 9.72 -14.58 -3.98
N HIS A 279 8.68 -13.77 -4.15
CA HIS A 279 7.98 -13.11 -3.05
C HIS A 279 7.30 -14.12 -2.12
N LEU A 280 6.46 -15.00 -2.66
CA LEU A 280 5.75 -16.02 -1.88
C LEU A 280 6.74 -16.97 -1.18
N LYS A 281 7.80 -17.38 -1.86
CA LYS A 281 8.84 -18.23 -1.28
C LYS A 281 9.46 -17.58 -0.04
N ARG A 282 9.73 -16.26 -0.08
CA ARG A 282 10.20 -15.50 1.10
C ARG A 282 9.15 -15.44 2.21
N CYS A 283 7.89 -15.17 1.89
CA CYS A 283 6.79 -15.12 2.87
C CYS A 283 6.59 -16.46 3.58
N VAL A 284 6.80 -17.57 2.87
CA VAL A 284 6.64 -18.92 3.40
C VAL A 284 7.87 -19.37 4.19
N ALA A 285 9.07 -19.06 3.71
CA ALA A 285 10.33 -19.36 4.41
C ALA A 285 10.50 -18.54 5.70
N MET A 286 10.01 -17.30 5.69
CA MET A 286 10.16 -16.34 6.79
C MET A 286 8.85 -15.60 7.06
N PRO A 287 7.83 -16.28 7.60
CA PRO A 287 6.53 -15.66 7.87
C PRO A 287 6.64 -14.42 8.77
N ASN A 288 5.82 -13.41 8.47
CA ASN A 288 5.76 -12.19 9.27
C ASN A 288 4.32 -11.85 9.68
N TRP A 289 4.00 -12.13 10.95
CA TRP A 289 2.71 -11.78 11.56
C TRP A 289 2.67 -10.38 12.19
N LEU A 290 3.81 -9.68 12.24
CA LEU A 290 3.93 -8.35 12.83
C LEU A 290 4.31 -7.35 11.72
N PRO A 291 3.43 -7.09 10.74
CA PRO A 291 3.76 -6.20 9.64
C PRO A 291 4.06 -4.79 10.17
N GLU A 292 5.08 -4.18 9.58
CA GLU A 292 5.44 -2.79 9.85
C GLU A 292 4.40 -1.89 9.15
N SER A 293 3.45 -1.37 9.92
CA SER A 293 2.42 -0.48 9.39
C SER A 293 3.04 0.85 8.91
N ARG A 294 2.97 1.13 7.60
CA ARG A 294 2.78 2.50 7.09
C ARG A 294 1.76 2.53 5.95
N PRO A 295 0.51 2.95 6.23
CA PRO A 295 -0.52 3.10 5.21
C PRO A 295 -0.27 4.27 4.23
N GLY A 296 0.51 5.28 4.64
CA GLY A 296 0.50 6.61 3.99
C GLY A 296 0.97 6.66 2.53
N SER A 297 1.91 5.80 2.12
CA SER A 297 2.45 5.83 0.75
C SER A 297 1.67 4.95 -0.24
N MET A 298 0.83 4.03 0.24
CA MET A 298 0.27 2.99 -0.62
C MET A 298 -1.06 3.39 -1.26
N ASN A 299 -1.84 4.26 -0.63
CA ASN A 299 -3.15 4.67 -1.16
C ASN A 299 -3.05 5.33 -2.54
N ASN A 300 -2.01 6.12 -2.77
CA ASN A 300 -1.78 6.76 -4.08
C ASN A 300 -1.44 5.72 -5.16
N LEU A 301 -0.65 4.69 -4.82
CA LEU A 301 -0.32 3.59 -5.74
C LEU A 301 -1.54 2.70 -6.00
N LYS A 302 -2.32 2.39 -4.96
CA LYS A 302 -3.61 1.67 -5.08
C LYS A 302 -4.58 2.40 -5.98
N ALA A 303 -4.65 3.72 -5.85
CA ALA A 303 -5.50 4.53 -6.70
C ALA A 303 -4.98 4.68 -8.13
N ALA A 304 -3.65 4.62 -8.34
CA ALA A 304 -3.09 4.64 -9.69
C ALA A 304 -3.25 3.30 -10.42
N TRP A 305 -3.29 2.19 -9.67
CA TRP A 305 -3.32 0.83 -10.21
C TRP A 305 -4.41 -0.05 -9.59
N PRO A 306 -5.68 0.39 -9.51
CA PRO A 306 -6.74 -0.35 -8.81
C PRO A 306 -6.85 -1.80 -9.28
N ALA A 307 -6.78 -2.03 -10.60
CA ALA A 307 -6.77 -3.35 -11.21
C ALA A 307 -5.71 -4.30 -10.62
N ALA A 308 -4.49 -3.78 -10.45
CA ALA A 308 -3.36 -4.56 -10.01
C ALA A 308 -3.56 -5.04 -8.56
N PHE A 309 -4.05 -4.14 -7.71
CA PHE A 309 -4.33 -4.45 -6.32
C PHE A 309 -5.56 -5.38 -6.19
N ASP A 310 -6.53 -5.31 -7.09
CA ASP A 310 -7.66 -6.25 -7.12
C ASP A 310 -7.20 -7.66 -7.46
N LEU A 311 -6.35 -7.79 -8.47
CA LEU A 311 -5.75 -9.06 -8.84
C LEU A 311 -4.91 -9.63 -7.69
N SER A 312 -4.16 -8.78 -7.00
CA SER A 312 -3.43 -9.15 -5.79
C SER A 312 -4.35 -9.68 -4.70
N VAL A 313 -5.43 -8.97 -4.37
CA VAL A 313 -6.37 -9.40 -3.32
C VAL A 313 -6.99 -10.74 -3.66
N LYS A 314 -7.47 -10.92 -4.90
CA LYS A 314 -8.01 -12.20 -5.38
C LYS A 314 -6.97 -13.32 -5.29
N PHE A 315 -5.75 -13.06 -5.74
CA PHE A 315 -4.64 -14.01 -5.68
C PHE A 315 -4.34 -14.43 -4.25
N ILE A 316 -4.22 -13.48 -3.33
CA ILE A 316 -3.90 -13.73 -1.92
C ILE A 316 -5.05 -14.44 -1.21
N ASN A 317 -6.29 -14.06 -1.47
CA ASN A 317 -7.46 -14.73 -0.90
C ASN A 317 -7.53 -16.20 -1.35
N GLN A 318 -7.26 -16.47 -2.63
CA GLN A 318 -7.16 -17.83 -3.14
C GLN A 318 -6.03 -18.61 -2.43
N LEU A 319 -4.83 -18.02 -2.34
CA LEU A 319 -3.71 -18.66 -1.66
C LEU A 319 -3.99 -18.96 -0.18
N ARG A 320 -4.70 -18.07 0.54
CA ARG A 320 -5.07 -18.29 1.95
C ARG A 320 -5.99 -19.49 2.17
N THR A 321 -6.77 -19.90 1.17
CA THR A 321 -7.61 -21.11 1.28
C THR A 321 -6.79 -22.40 1.19
N GLU A 322 -5.56 -22.31 0.67
CA GLU A 322 -4.73 -23.47 0.35
C GLU A 322 -3.44 -23.54 1.17
N ILE A 323 -2.90 -22.38 1.59
CA ILE A 323 -1.69 -22.26 2.39
C ILE A 323 -2.05 -21.71 3.78
N ASP A 324 -1.77 -22.51 4.81
CA ASP A 324 -1.87 -22.13 6.22
C ASP A 324 -0.70 -21.23 6.65
N ILE A 325 -0.59 -20.07 5.98
CA ILE A 325 0.37 -19.00 6.28
C ILE A 325 -0.33 -17.66 6.13
N PRO A 326 -0.18 -16.75 7.11
CA PRO A 326 -0.73 -15.39 7.06
C PRO A 326 -0.06 -14.53 5.97
N LEU A 327 -0.50 -14.64 4.73
CA LEU A 327 -0.15 -13.62 3.73
C LEU A 327 -0.94 -12.34 4.07
N ILE A 328 -0.41 -11.52 5.00
CA ILE A 328 -1.14 -10.37 5.57
C ILE A 328 -1.15 -9.18 4.61
N ASP A 329 -0.11 -9.03 3.80
CA ASP A 329 0.08 -7.86 2.93
C ASP A 329 -0.27 -8.19 1.47
N SER A 330 -1.38 -7.61 0.99
CA SER A 330 -1.79 -7.65 -0.42
C SER A 330 -1.16 -6.53 -1.25
N ASP A 331 -0.42 -5.61 -0.64
CA ASP A 331 0.01 -4.39 -1.31
C ASP A 331 1.26 -4.63 -2.14
N LEU A 332 2.24 -5.36 -1.59
CA LEU A 332 3.46 -5.75 -2.31
C LEU A 332 3.17 -6.63 -3.54
N PRO A 333 2.33 -7.69 -3.46
CA PRO A 333 1.93 -8.42 -4.67
C PRO A 333 1.18 -7.53 -5.67
N GLY A 334 0.40 -6.55 -5.21
CA GLY A 334 -0.25 -5.54 -6.04
C GLY A 334 0.73 -4.74 -6.90
N LEU A 335 1.92 -4.44 -6.38
CA LEU A 335 2.96 -3.75 -7.15
C LEU A 335 3.51 -4.62 -8.30
N TYR A 336 3.67 -5.93 -8.11
CA TYR A 336 4.12 -6.81 -9.19
C TYR A 336 3.08 -6.89 -10.30
N PHE A 337 1.79 -6.98 -9.96
CA PHE A 337 0.70 -6.90 -10.93
C PHE A 337 0.67 -5.54 -11.66
N ALA A 338 0.97 -4.44 -10.97
CA ALA A 338 1.02 -3.11 -11.57
C ALA A 338 2.16 -3.01 -12.59
N CYS A 339 3.35 -3.53 -12.23
CA CYS A 339 4.47 -3.60 -13.15
C CYS A 339 4.17 -4.48 -14.37
N ALA A 340 3.48 -5.60 -14.20
CA ALA A 340 3.09 -6.47 -15.30
C ALA A 340 2.07 -5.80 -16.22
N LEU A 341 1.07 -5.12 -15.65
CA LEU A 341 0.10 -4.31 -16.40
C LEU A 341 0.78 -3.21 -17.22
N GLU A 342 1.76 -2.52 -16.64
CA GLU A 342 2.56 -1.50 -17.33
C GLU A 342 3.37 -2.10 -18.48
N ARG A 343 4.01 -3.26 -18.29
CA ARG A 343 4.77 -3.94 -19.36
C ARG A 343 3.89 -4.38 -20.53
N HIS A 344 2.67 -4.82 -20.25
CA HIS A 344 1.68 -5.21 -21.26
C HIS A 344 0.83 -4.03 -21.78
N HIS A 345 1.18 -2.80 -21.44
CA HIS A 345 0.60 -1.60 -22.03
C HIS A 345 1.24 -1.34 -23.41
N SER A 346 0.77 -2.03 -24.44
CA SER A 346 1.38 -2.04 -25.77
C SER A 346 0.89 -0.97 -26.75
N GLU A 347 0.04 -0.03 -26.35
CA GLU A 347 -0.35 1.09 -27.21
C GLU A 347 0.50 2.32 -26.91
N TRP A 348 1.34 2.68 -27.88
CA TRP A 348 2.04 3.95 -27.88
C TRP A 348 1.00 5.07 -27.99
N THR A 349 1.06 6.02 -27.08
CA THR A 349 0.24 7.24 -27.16
C THR A 349 0.76 8.10 -28.31
N PRO A 350 0.01 8.29 -29.42
CA PRO A 350 0.48 9.09 -30.54
C PRO A 350 0.44 10.57 -30.18
N ILE A 351 1.59 11.23 -30.32
CA ILE A 351 1.74 12.68 -30.17
C ILE A 351 2.14 13.24 -31.53
N VAL A 352 1.41 14.22 -32.04
CA VAL A 352 1.85 14.95 -33.24
C VAL A 352 2.56 16.23 -32.84
N LEU A 353 3.81 16.37 -33.25
CA LEU A 353 4.60 17.58 -33.08
C LEU A 353 4.54 18.40 -34.36
N LEU A 354 3.80 19.51 -34.36
CA LEU A 354 3.84 20.48 -35.45
C LEU A 354 5.03 21.43 -35.25
N ALA A 355 6.03 21.35 -36.11
CA ALA A 355 7.22 22.16 -36.03
C ALA A 355 7.65 22.63 -37.43
N ASP A 356 8.09 23.87 -37.56
CA ASP A 356 8.54 24.46 -38.83
C ASP A 356 10.04 24.29 -39.10
N GLN A 357 10.81 23.77 -38.12
CA GLN A 357 12.25 23.56 -38.22
C GLN A 357 12.66 22.13 -37.89
N ASN A 358 13.30 21.43 -38.83
CA ASN A 358 13.65 20.01 -38.73
C ASN A 358 14.59 19.67 -37.56
N ALA A 359 15.63 20.49 -37.33
CA ALA A 359 16.57 20.27 -36.23
C ALA A 359 15.89 20.39 -34.85
N ILE A 360 15.03 21.39 -34.67
CA ILE A 360 14.27 21.58 -33.43
C ILE A 360 13.23 20.47 -33.25
N ALA A 361 12.52 20.10 -34.33
CA ALA A 361 11.61 18.96 -34.34
C ALA A 361 12.28 17.67 -33.85
N THR A 362 13.47 17.37 -34.36
CA THR A 362 14.22 16.16 -33.99
C THR A 362 14.60 16.15 -32.51
N ILE A 363 15.15 17.27 -32.01
CA ILE A 363 15.53 17.41 -30.59
C ILE A 363 14.30 17.31 -29.69
N ASN A 364 13.21 17.98 -30.03
CA ASN A 364 11.97 17.99 -29.25
C ASN A 364 11.29 16.62 -29.26
N LYS A 365 11.26 15.94 -30.41
CA LYS A 365 10.81 14.55 -30.52
C LYS A 365 11.61 13.64 -29.56
N MET A 366 12.94 13.69 -29.63
CA MET A 366 13.79 12.88 -28.76
C MET A 366 13.59 13.21 -27.27
N ALA A 367 13.41 14.49 -26.93
CA ALA A 367 13.17 14.91 -25.55
C ALA A 367 11.84 14.36 -25.01
N ILE A 368 10.76 14.42 -25.80
CA ILE A 368 9.45 13.88 -25.45
C ILE A 368 9.54 12.35 -25.32
N GLU A 369 10.03 11.65 -26.34
CA GLU A 369 10.09 10.17 -26.35
C GLU A 369 11.00 9.60 -25.25
N ARG A 370 12.00 10.37 -24.78
CA ARG A 370 12.87 9.96 -23.66
C ARG A 370 12.20 10.11 -22.29
N GLU A 371 11.45 11.19 -22.09
CA GLU A 371 10.97 11.58 -20.76
C GLU A 371 9.50 11.21 -20.52
N VAL A 372 8.72 11.02 -21.58
CA VAL A 372 7.29 10.68 -21.54
C VAL A 372 7.12 9.19 -21.84
N MET A 373 6.64 8.44 -20.86
CA MET A 373 6.50 6.98 -21.00
C MET A 373 5.48 6.60 -22.07
N ASN A 374 5.79 5.54 -22.81
CA ASN A 374 4.89 4.87 -23.77
C ASN A 374 4.25 5.83 -24.79
N CYS A 375 5.00 6.83 -25.28
CA CYS A 375 4.55 7.73 -26.34
C CYS A 375 5.38 7.55 -27.62
N ARG A 376 4.78 7.90 -28.76
CA ARG A 376 5.47 7.99 -30.05
C ARG A 376 5.18 9.32 -30.68
N VAL A 377 6.22 10.04 -31.08
CA VAL A 377 6.09 11.37 -31.68
C VAL A 377 6.20 11.27 -33.19
N VAL A 378 5.14 11.70 -33.87
CA VAL A 378 5.09 11.91 -35.31
C VAL A 378 5.22 13.40 -35.58
N VAL A 379 6.09 13.78 -36.52
CA VAL A 379 6.36 15.19 -36.81
C VAL A 379 5.56 15.61 -38.04
N ALA A 380 4.85 16.72 -37.93
CA ALA A 380 4.24 17.44 -39.04
C ALA A 380 5.01 18.75 -39.25
N PHE A 381 5.27 19.12 -40.50
CA PHE A 381 5.92 20.39 -40.83
C PHE A 381 4.95 21.48 -41.29
N THR A 382 3.73 21.08 -41.65
CA THR A 382 2.67 22.00 -42.10
C THR A 382 1.32 21.67 -41.46
N PRO A 383 0.39 22.63 -41.40
CA PRO A 383 -0.98 22.36 -40.93
C PRO A 383 -1.73 21.30 -41.77
N ASP A 384 -1.44 21.19 -43.07
CA ASP A 384 -2.04 20.19 -43.94
C ASP A 384 -1.53 18.78 -43.63
N GLU A 385 -0.23 18.64 -43.40
CA GLU A 385 0.37 17.38 -42.90
C GLU A 385 -0.19 17.02 -41.51
N LEU A 386 -0.35 18.01 -40.63
CA LEU A 386 -0.97 17.81 -39.33
C LEU A 386 -2.40 17.28 -39.48
N ALA A 387 -3.20 17.83 -40.38
CA ALA A 387 -4.58 17.37 -40.63
C ALA A 387 -4.61 15.91 -41.09
N ALA A 388 -3.78 15.56 -42.09
CA ALA A 388 -3.67 14.19 -42.60
C ALA A 388 -3.23 13.19 -41.51
N LEU A 389 -2.22 13.55 -40.72
CA LEU A 389 -1.75 12.71 -39.61
C LEU A 389 -2.78 12.59 -38.49
N THR A 390 -3.55 13.64 -38.24
CA THR A 390 -4.62 13.62 -37.23
C THR A 390 -5.74 12.67 -37.62
N GLU A 391 -6.09 12.60 -38.91
CA GLU A 391 -7.04 11.63 -39.43
C GLU A 391 -6.49 10.18 -39.39
N GLU A 392 -5.20 9.99 -39.66
CA GLU A 392 -4.57 8.67 -39.70
C GLU A 392 -4.38 8.05 -38.30
N CYS A 393 -3.88 8.82 -37.33
CA CYS A 393 -3.41 8.27 -36.05
C CYS A 393 -4.18 8.74 -34.81
N GLN A 394 -5.14 9.67 -34.95
CA GLN A 394 -5.93 10.24 -33.85
C GLN A 394 -5.07 10.59 -32.61
N PRO A 395 -4.19 11.61 -32.71
CA PRO A 395 -3.23 11.92 -31.66
C PRO A 395 -3.91 12.25 -30.32
N ALA A 396 -3.33 11.73 -29.24
CA ALA A 396 -3.74 12.09 -27.88
C ALA A 396 -3.36 13.54 -27.53
N LEU A 397 -2.32 14.08 -28.17
CA LEU A 397 -1.86 15.45 -28.02
C LEU A 397 -1.23 15.96 -29.30
N ILE A 398 -1.53 17.20 -29.65
CA ILE A 398 -0.84 17.98 -30.67
C ILE A 398 0.04 19.01 -29.95
N VAL A 399 1.35 18.93 -30.12
CA VAL A 399 2.28 19.96 -29.64
C VAL A 399 2.55 20.92 -30.78
N ASN A 400 1.98 22.13 -30.70
CA ASN A 400 2.26 23.19 -31.66
C ASN A 400 3.54 23.93 -31.25
N ASN A 401 4.65 23.57 -31.88
CA ASN A 401 5.97 24.18 -31.74
C ASN A 401 6.27 25.22 -32.83
N SER A 402 5.39 25.33 -33.82
CA SER A 402 5.52 26.20 -34.99
C SER A 402 4.87 27.57 -34.79
N HIS A 403 5.14 28.51 -35.70
CA HIS A 403 4.44 29.81 -35.76
C HIS A 403 2.98 29.74 -36.24
N PHE A 404 2.52 28.60 -36.77
CA PHE A 404 1.18 28.49 -37.32
C PHE A 404 0.09 28.66 -36.26
N LEU A 405 -0.94 29.43 -36.60
CA LEU A 405 -2.18 29.50 -35.85
C LEU A 405 -3.07 28.34 -36.30
N LEU A 406 -3.41 27.48 -35.35
CA LEU A 406 -4.27 26.33 -35.59
C LEU A 406 -5.73 26.72 -35.37
N ASN A 407 -6.62 26.07 -36.11
CA ASN A 407 -8.06 26.27 -35.97
C ASN A 407 -8.51 25.80 -34.57
N ASP A 408 -9.38 26.59 -33.92
CA ASP A 408 -9.99 26.27 -32.61
C ASP A 408 -10.78 24.96 -32.62
N SER A 409 -11.15 24.43 -33.79
CA SER A 409 -11.79 23.12 -33.92
C SER A 409 -10.86 21.94 -33.59
N LEU A 410 -9.54 22.14 -33.65
CA LEU A 410 -8.56 21.11 -33.28
C LEU A 410 -8.50 21.00 -31.75
N ARG A 411 -8.82 19.80 -31.25
CA ARG A 411 -8.77 19.50 -29.82
C ARG A 411 -7.37 19.05 -29.42
N ASN A 412 -7.10 19.12 -28.12
CA ASN A 412 -5.87 18.63 -27.51
C ASN A 412 -4.58 19.27 -28.04
N VAL A 413 -4.57 20.60 -28.20
CA VAL A 413 -3.39 21.34 -28.66
C VAL A 413 -2.68 22.01 -27.48
N LEU A 414 -1.36 21.78 -27.35
CA LEU A 414 -0.47 22.52 -26.47
C LEU A 414 0.49 23.38 -27.29
N ALA A 415 0.53 24.68 -27.04
CA ALA A 415 1.49 25.58 -27.65
C ALA A 415 2.75 25.67 -26.79
N ILE A 416 3.86 25.08 -27.25
CA ILE A 416 5.16 25.17 -26.57
C ILE A 416 6.17 25.69 -27.59
N ARG A 417 6.75 26.86 -27.36
CA ARG A 417 7.68 27.52 -28.29
C ARG A 417 9.12 27.06 -28.06
N ASN A 418 9.92 27.02 -29.13
CA ASN A 418 11.36 26.73 -29.10
C ASN A 418 11.69 25.30 -28.62
N ILE A 419 12.93 25.07 -28.20
CA ILE A 419 13.35 23.78 -27.61
C ILE A 419 12.57 23.54 -26.32
N ILE A 420 11.93 22.38 -26.21
CA ILE A 420 11.11 22.00 -25.06
C ILE A 420 12.02 21.81 -23.85
N THR A 421 11.75 22.60 -22.80
CA THR A 421 12.46 22.53 -21.52
C THR A 421 11.84 21.48 -20.61
N ALA A 422 12.48 21.18 -19.47
CA ALA A 422 11.90 20.28 -18.46
C ALA A 422 10.47 20.71 -18.04
N ALA A 423 10.22 22.01 -17.87
CA ALA A 423 8.89 22.53 -17.57
C ALA A 423 7.88 22.29 -18.70
N GLY A 424 8.33 22.35 -19.97
CA GLY A 424 7.49 21.99 -21.11
C GLY A 424 7.20 20.48 -21.19
N ILE A 425 8.16 19.63 -20.82
CA ILE A 425 7.95 18.19 -20.67
C ILE A 425 6.94 17.90 -19.57
N ASP A 426 7.01 18.59 -18.43
CA ASP A 426 6.05 18.44 -17.34
C ASP A 426 4.63 18.85 -17.78
N GLN A 427 4.48 19.92 -18.56
CA GLN A 427 3.19 20.28 -19.16
C GLN A 427 2.64 19.20 -20.09
N ILE A 428 3.48 18.56 -20.90
CA ILE A 428 3.09 17.44 -21.76
C ILE A 428 2.64 16.25 -20.91
N LYS A 429 3.38 15.91 -19.85
CA LYS A 429 3.03 14.83 -18.92
C LYS A 429 1.69 15.09 -18.22
N ASP A 430 1.51 16.30 -17.69
CA ASP A 430 0.26 16.70 -17.02
C ASP A 430 -0.93 16.64 -17.97
N PHE A 431 -0.73 17.07 -19.22
CA PHE A 431 -1.75 17.03 -20.25
C PHE A 431 -2.15 15.59 -20.59
N LEU A 432 -1.17 14.73 -20.89
CA LEU A 432 -1.39 13.31 -21.21
C LEU A 432 -1.91 12.48 -20.02
N ALA A 433 -1.71 12.97 -18.79
CA ALA A 433 -2.22 12.34 -17.58
C ALA A 433 -3.67 12.75 -17.25
N SER A 434 -4.12 13.96 -17.63
CA SER A 434 -5.36 14.50 -17.06
C SER A 434 -6.21 15.42 -17.95
N ALA A 435 -5.68 15.98 -19.05
CA ALA A 435 -6.38 17.05 -19.77
C ALA A 435 -7.67 16.60 -20.48
N PHE A 436 -7.73 15.37 -21.01
CA PHE A 436 -8.96 14.86 -21.61
C PHE A 436 -10.10 14.71 -20.59
N ILE A 437 -9.79 14.35 -19.35
CA ILE A 437 -10.78 14.24 -18.27
C ILE A 437 -11.23 15.63 -17.83
N ARG A 438 -10.32 16.60 -17.66
CA ARG A 438 -10.67 17.97 -17.25
C ARG A 438 -11.50 18.71 -18.31
N GLN A 439 -11.27 18.44 -19.58
CA GLN A 439 -12.00 19.08 -20.68
C GLN A 439 -13.42 18.54 -20.85
N GLN A 440 -13.65 17.26 -20.53
CA GLN A 440 -14.96 16.60 -20.67
C GLN A 440 -15.26 15.66 -19.49
N PRO A 441 -15.29 16.16 -18.25
CA PRO A 441 -15.50 15.31 -17.07
C PRO A 441 -16.86 14.60 -17.11
N GLU A 442 -17.88 15.21 -17.70
CA GLU A 442 -19.24 14.67 -17.82
C GLU A 442 -19.29 13.39 -18.67
N ARG A 443 -18.32 13.18 -19.57
CA ARG A 443 -18.20 11.94 -20.35
C ARG A 443 -17.87 10.74 -19.46
N PHE A 444 -17.09 10.98 -18.42
CA PHE A 444 -16.66 9.95 -17.46
C PHE A 444 -17.61 9.87 -16.27
N PHE A 445 -18.24 10.99 -15.93
CA PHE A 445 -19.13 11.11 -14.80
C PHE A 445 -20.51 11.56 -15.29
N PRO A 446 -21.35 10.65 -15.80
CA PRO A 446 -22.67 11.01 -16.32
C PRO A 446 -23.64 11.47 -15.20
N PRO A 447 -24.46 12.51 -15.45
CA PRO A 447 -25.39 13.04 -14.44
C PRO A 447 -26.51 12.06 -14.08
N GLU A 448 -26.88 11.14 -14.97
CA GLU A 448 -28.03 10.24 -14.80
C GLU A 448 -27.89 9.30 -13.59
N GLY A 449 -26.64 8.98 -13.24
CA GLY A 449 -26.31 8.15 -12.08
C GLY A 449 -25.93 8.92 -10.82
N ALA A 450 -25.91 10.25 -10.88
CA ALA A 450 -25.64 11.06 -9.70
C ALA A 450 -26.91 11.24 -8.85
N PHE A 451 -26.80 11.04 -7.53
CA PHE A 451 -27.94 11.23 -6.62
C PHE A 451 -27.51 11.39 -5.16
N HIS A 452 -28.43 11.89 -4.35
CA HIS A 452 -28.31 11.90 -2.90
C HIS A 452 -28.88 10.60 -2.29
N TYR A 453 -28.15 10.01 -1.35
CA TYR A 453 -28.56 8.82 -0.60
C TYR A 453 -28.74 9.17 0.89
N ALA A 454 -29.97 9.02 1.38
CA ALA A 454 -30.36 9.39 2.73
C ALA A 454 -30.11 8.26 3.74
N ASN A 455 -28.84 8.01 4.07
CA ASN A 455 -28.45 6.92 4.96
C ASN A 455 -28.85 7.14 6.45
N SER A 456 -29.23 6.06 7.11
CA SER A 456 -29.55 6.07 8.55
C SER A 456 -28.29 5.98 9.42
N ALA A 457 -28.39 6.37 10.70
CA ALA A 457 -27.26 6.32 11.63
C ALA A 457 -26.83 4.88 12.00
N SER A 458 -27.71 3.89 11.80
CA SER A 458 -27.44 2.47 12.06
C SER A 458 -27.05 1.69 10.81
N GLU A 459 -27.11 2.31 9.63
CA GLU A 459 -26.83 1.64 8.36
C GLU A 459 -25.34 1.40 8.19
N SER A 460 -24.99 0.17 7.87
CA SER A 460 -23.63 -0.25 7.58
C SER A 460 -23.20 0.16 6.17
N TRP A 461 -21.89 0.21 5.94
CA TRP A 461 -21.35 0.48 4.61
C TRP A 461 -21.81 -0.55 3.56
N GLU A 462 -21.93 -1.81 3.96
CA GLU A 462 -22.38 -2.90 3.09
C GLU A 462 -23.84 -2.68 2.64
N GLU A 463 -24.72 -2.30 3.56
CA GLU A 463 -26.13 -1.99 3.27
C GLU A 463 -26.24 -0.77 2.33
N ILE A 464 -25.45 0.28 2.57
CA ILE A 464 -25.41 1.48 1.72
C ILE A 464 -24.99 1.13 0.29
N ILE A 465 -23.90 0.36 0.11
CA ILE A 465 -23.43 -0.04 -1.22
C ILE A 465 -24.42 -0.95 -1.94
N ALA A 466 -25.04 -1.89 -1.23
CA ALA A 466 -26.07 -2.75 -1.81
C ALA A 466 -27.26 -1.91 -2.32
N ALA A 467 -27.72 -0.93 -1.56
CA ALA A 467 -28.83 -0.06 -1.96
C ALA A 467 -28.45 0.89 -3.12
N ILE A 468 -27.25 1.48 -3.09
CA ILE A 468 -26.75 2.34 -4.19
C ILE A 468 -26.65 1.55 -5.50
N THR A 469 -26.05 0.36 -5.47
CA THR A 469 -25.90 -0.48 -6.67
C THR A 469 -27.25 -1.01 -7.17
N ALA A 470 -28.18 -1.36 -6.29
CA ALA A 470 -29.55 -1.72 -6.69
C ALA A 470 -30.25 -0.58 -7.44
N ARG A 471 -30.13 0.66 -6.96
CA ARG A 471 -30.70 1.84 -7.63
C ARG A 471 -30.07 2.12 -9.00
N LEU A 472 -28.75 1.94 -9.12
CA LEU A 472 -28.05 2.09 -10.40
C LEU A 472 -28.44 0.98 -11.40
N LEU A 473 -28.68 -0.24 -10.90
CA LEU A 473 -29.15 -1.38 -11.70
C LEU A 473 -30.57 -1.16 -12.21
N GLU A 474 -31.49 -0.66 -11.37
CA GLU A 474 -32.87 -0.31 -11.77
C GLU A 474 -32.89 0.74 -12.89
N LYS A 475 -31.95 1.69 -12.85
CA LYS A 475 -31.75 2.69 -13.90
C LYS A 475 -31.00 2.17 -15.13
N GLN A 476 -30.59 0.90 -15.14
CA GLN A 476 -29.79 0.28 -16.21
C GLN A 476 -28.45 0.99 -16.47
N LEU A 477 -27.90 1.66 -15.45
CA LEU A 477 -26.61 2.36 -15.54
C LEU A 477 -25.42 1.42 -15.27
N ILE A 478 -25.67 0.36 -14.50
CA ILE A 478 -24.75 -0.75 -14.27
C ILE A 478 -25.43 -2.09 -14.55
N THR A 479 -24.63 -3.12 -14.79
CA THR A 479 -25.09 -4.50 -14.97
C THR A 479 -25.16 -5.23 -13.64
N ARG A 480 -25.86 -6.38 -13.63
CA ARG A 480 -25.96 -7.24 -12.44
C ARG A 480 -24.59 -7.78 -12.01
N ASP A 481 -23.73 -8.09 -12.97
CA ASP A 481 -22.37 -8.57 -12.73
C ASP A 481 -21.50 -7.46 -12.09
N GLU A 482 -21.58 -6.22 -12.61
CA GLU A 482 -20.89 -5.07 -12.03
C GLU A 482 -21.31 -4.83 -10.57
N ALA A 483 -22.61 -4.83 -10.28
CA ALA A 483 -23.13 -4.66 -8.92
C ALA A 483 -22.62 -5.73 -7.93
N LEU A 484 -22.57 -6.99 -8.37
CA LEU A 484 -22.05 -8.11 -7.57
C LEU A 484 -20.56 -7.94 -7.29
N ARG A 485 -19.76 -7.57 -8.31
CA ARG A 485 -18.31 -7.37 -8.18
C ARG A 485 -17.98 -6.22 -7.24
N ILE A 486 -18.68 -5.09 -7.37
CA ILE A 486 -18.53 -3.94 -6.47
C ILE A 486 -18.82 -4.36 -5.03
N SER A 487 -19.95 -5.03 -4.79
CA SER A 487 -20.36 -5.43 -3.44
C SER A 487 -19.43 -6.49 -2.84
N GLN A 488 -18.93 -7.43 -3.64
CA GLN A 488 -17.93 -8.39 -3.19
C GLN A 488 -16.64 -7.70 -2.76
N ARG A 489 -16.13 -6.80 -3.61
CA ARG A 489 -14.90 -6.06 -3.34
C ARG A 489 -14.97 -5.25 -2.04
N GLU A 490 -16.06 -4.52 -1.83
CA GLU A 490 -16.20 -3.70 -0.62
C GLU A 490 -16.28 -4.54 0.67
N ARG A 491 -16.79 -5.78 0.59
CA ARG A 491 -16.80 -6.75 1.71
C ARG A 491 -15.43 -7.35 2.01
N GLU A 492 -14.54 -7.43 1.02
CA GLU A 492 -13.16 -7.93 1.21
C GLU A 492 -12.29 -6.94 2.03
N GLY A 493 -12.80 -5.72 2.27
CA GLY A 493 -12.22 -4.76 3.22
C GLY A 493 -11.07 -3.92 2.67
N GLU A 494 -10.86 -3.90 1.35
CA GLU A 494 -9.89 -3.03 0.66
C GLU A 494 -10.59 -1.84 0.00
N ASN A 495 -11.35 -1.10 0.82
CA ASN A 495 -12.10 0.08 0.38
C ASN A 495 -11.12 1.19 -0.04
N LEU A 496 -11.19 1.62 -1.30
CA LEU A 496 -10.42 2.75 -1.79
C LEU A 496 -11.09 4.04 -1.31
N ILE A 497 -10.43 4.76 -0.42
CA ILE A 497 -10.94 6.03 0.11
C ILE A 497 -9.90 7.11 -0.14
N VAL A 498 -10.32 8.17 -0.84
CA VAL A 498 -9.50 9.35 -1.10
C VAL A 498 -10.26 10.58 -0.60
N ASN A 499 -9.69 11.25 0.40
CA ASN A 499 -10.20 12.50 0.95
C ASN A 499 -11.73 12.51 1.23
N HIS A 500 -12.22 11.56 2.04
CA HIS A 500 -13.63 11.35 2.37
C HIS A 500 -14.56 10.89 1.23
N VAL A 501 -14.00 10.60 0.06
CA VAL A 501 -14.72 9.95 -1.04
C VAL A 501 -14.32 8.49 -1.09
N ALA A 502 -15.27 7.59 -0.84
CA ALA A 502 -15.08 6.18 -1.12
C ALA A 502 -15.27 5.94 -2.62
N ILE A 503 -14.45 5.08 -3.23
CA ILE A 503 -14.49 4.79 -4.67
C ILE A 503 -14.71 3.28 -4.87
N PRO A 504 -15.91 2.74 -4.61
CA PRO A 504 -16.25 1.36 -4.94
C PRO A 504 -16.18 1.16 -6.45
N HIS A 505 -15.47 0.13 -6.91
CA HIS A 505 -15.24 -0.04 -8.34
C HIS A 505 -15.11 -1.51 -8.78
N CYS A 506 -15.34 -1.74 -10.07
CA CYS A 506 -15.15 -3.04 -10.70
C CYS A 506 -14.67 -2.95 -12.15
N TRP A 507 -14.11 -4.07 -12.61
CA TRP A 507 -13.87 -4.37 -14.02
C TRP A 507 -15.14 -4.92 -14.66
N SER A 508 -15.68 -4.14 -15.58
CA SER A 508 -16.81 -4.52 -16.41
C SER A 508 -16.34 -5.37 -17.59
N GLU A 509 -17.07 -6.45 -17.83
CA GLU A 509 -16.99 -7.23 -19.07
C GLU A 509 -17.83 -6.62 -20.20
N ALA A 510 -18.70 -5.65 -19.89
CA ALA A 510 -19.44 -4.93 -20.90
C ALA A 510 -18.48 -4.01 -21.67
N ALA A 511 -18.41 -4.18 -23.00
CA ALA A 511 -17.68 -3.28 -23.87
C ALA A 511 -18.34 -1.89 -23.80
N GLY A 512 -17.61 -0.91 -23.28
CA GLY A 512 -18.08 0.46 -23.13
C GLY A 512 -17.04 1.38 -22.51
N PRO A 513 -17.29 2.70 -22.48
CA PRO A 513 -16.43 3.66 -21.80
C PRO A 513 -16.57 3.54 -20.27
N PHE A 514 -15.60 4.12 -19.57
CA PHE A 514 -15.61 4.31 -18.13
C PHE A 514 -16.86 5.08 -17.71
N ARG A 515 -17.47 4.61 -16.62
CA ARG A 515 -18.66 5.22 -16.02
C ARG A 515 -18.44 5.40 -14.51
N GLY A 516 -18.42 6.65 -14.07
CA GLY A 516 -18.34 7.03 -12.66
C GLY A 516 -19.63 7.70 -12.20
N PHE A 517 -20.24 7.22 -11.12
CA PHE A 517 -21.49 7.75 -10.59
C PHE A 517 -21.25 8.36 -9.22
N PHE A 518 -21.50 9.65 -9.07
CA PHE A 518 -21.24 10.39 -7.84
C PHE A 518 -22.48 10.42 -6.94
N ILE A 519 -22.32 9.94 -5.70
CA ILE A 519 -23.37 9.86 -4.69
C ILE A 519 -22.96 10.67 -3.47
N THR A 520 -23.84 11.55 -2.99
CA THR A 520 -23.69 12.21 -1.69
C THR A 520 -24.42 11.43 -0.61
N LEU A 521 -23.83 11.33 0.57
CA LEU A 521 -24.45 10.69 1.74
C LEU A 521 -24.99 11.76 2.71
N GLU A 522 -26.20 11.56 3.23
CA GLU A 522 -26.80 12.42 4.26
C GLU A 522 -25.93 12.50 5.51
N ARG A 523 -25.35 11.37 5.92
CA ARG A 523 -24.50 11.29 7.11
C ARG A 523 -23.14 10.70 6.76
N ALA A 524 -22.09 11.34 7.25
CA ALA A 524 -20.75 10.78 7.20
C ALA A 524 -20.66 9.56 8.12
N LEU A 525 -19.95 8.52 7.67
CA LEU A 525 -19.68 7.30 8.42
C LEU A 525 -18.20 6.94 8.34
N HIS A 526 -17.76 5.93 9.10
CA HIS A 526 -16.39 5.45 9.04
C HIS A 526 -16.31 4.10 8.33
N VAL A 527 -15.45 4.03 7.30
CA VAL A 527 -15.14 2.81 6.56
C VAL A 527 -13.65 2.55 6.75
N ASN A 528 -13.27 1.38 7.26
CA ASN A 528 -11.87 1.07 7.63
C ASN A 528 -11.19 2.13 8.50
N GLY A 529 -11.94 2.75 9.43
CA GLY A 529 -11.42 3.81 10.30
C GLY A 529 -11.24 5.17 9.62
N GLN A 530 -11.56 5.30 8.33
CA GLN A 530 -11.54 6.57 7.62
C GLN A 530 -12.96 7.13 7.47
N PRO A 531 -13.18 8.43 7.76
CA PRO A 531 -14.45 9.08 7.51
C PRO A 531 -14.75 9.20 6.01
N VAL A 532 -15.99 8.86 5.63
CA VAL A 532 -16.54 8.88 4.27
C VAL A 532 -17.82 9.70 4.28
N LYS A 533 -17.97 10.60 3.31
CA LYS A 533 -19.16 11.43 3.10
C LYS A 533 -19.76 11.29 1.70
N HIS A 534 -18.95 10.88 0.73
CA HIS A 534 -19.37 10.69 -0.65
C HIS A 534 -18.94 9.33 -1.15
N ALA A 535 -19.68 8.79 -2.12
CA ALA A 535 -19.33 7.57 -2.83
C ALA A 535 -19.22 7.86 -4.34
N LEU A 536 -18.23 7.27 -4.99
CA LEU A 536 -18.04 7.35 -6.43
C LEU A 536 -18.00 5.93 -7.00
N ILE A 537 -19.14 5.44 -7.48
CA ILE A 537 -19.23 4.09 -8.06
C ILE A 537 -18.58 4.11 -9.44
N ALA A 538 -17.50 3.37 -9.65
CA ALA A 538 -16.77 3.37 -10.90
C ALA A 538 -16.77 2.01 -11.60
N CYS A 539 -17.21 1.98 -12.85
CA CYS A 539 -17.18 0.81 -13.73
C CYS A 539 -16.18 1.08 -14.85
N ALA A 540 -15.06 0.36 -14.85
CA ALA A 540 -14.02 0.46 -15.87
C ALA A 540 -14.11 -0.74 -16.83
N SER A 541 -14.00 -0.48 -18.13
CA SER A 541 -13.96 -1.55 -19.13
C SER A 541 -12.59 -2.19 -19.20
N ALA A 542 -12.54 -3.52 -19.18
CA ALA A 542 -11.30 -4.27 -19.35
C ALA A 542 -10.62 -4.06 -20.73
N VAL A 543 -11.41 -3.61 -21.72
CA VAL A 543 -10.96 -3.35 -23.09
C VAL A 543 -10.33 -1.97 -23.23
N ASN A 544 -10.81 -0.96 -22.48
CA ASN A 544 -10.42 0.45 -22.68
C ASN A 544 -9.41 0.92 -21.62
N ARG A 545 -8.22 0.31 -21.62
CA ARG A 545 -7.21 0.47 -20.56
C ARG A 545 -6.69 1.90 -20.37
N GLN A 546 -6.80 2.78 -21.36
CA GLN A 546 -6.42 4.20 -21.22
C GLN A 546 -7.25 4.93 -20.15
N GLU A 547 -8.45 4.42 -19.83
CA GLU A 547 -9.34 4.96 -18.80
C GLU A 547 -8.90 4.60 -17.37
N LEU A 548 -7.85 3.77 -17.20
CA LEU A 548 -7.21 3.53 -15.90
C LEU A 548 -6.67 4.83 -15.27
N LYS A 549 -6.24 5.78 -16.12
CA LYS A 549 -5.77 7.09 -15.68
C LYS A 549 -6.84 7.91 -14.96
N VAL A 550 -8.13 7.57 -15.11
CA VAL A 550 -9.23 8.26 -14.41
C VAL A 550 -9.10 8.11 -12.90
N PHE A 551 -8.68 6.94 -12.40
CA PHE A 551 -8.47 6.74 -10.97
C PHE A 551 -7.26 7.52 -10.45
N SER A 552 -6.13 7.52 -11.17
CA SER A 552 -4.95 8.35 -10.85
C SER A 552 -5.30 9.83 -10.82
N PHE A 553 -6.08 10.29 -11.80
CA PHE A 553 -6.56 11.67 -11.89
C PHE A 553 -7.46 12.02 -10.70
N LEU A 554 -8.46 11.21 -10.40
CA LEU A 554 -9.35 11.41 -9.25
C LEU A 554 -8.54 11.45 -7.95
N ALA A 555 -7.58 10.55 -7.77
CA ALA A 555 -6.75 10.50 -6.58
C ALA A 555 -5.93 11.77 -6.39
N GLY A 556 -5.23 12.22 -7.45
CA GLY A 556 -4.46 13.46 -7.44
C GLY A 556 -5.32 14.69 -7.20
N MET A 557 -6.44 14.81 -7.92
CA MET A 557 -7.37 15.94 -7.79
C MET A 557 -8.00 15.99 -6.41
N LEU A 558 -8.61 14.89 -5.95
CA LEU A 558 -9.26 14.85 -4.63
C LEU A 558 -8.26 15.11 -3.51
N SER A 559 -7.02 14.61 -3.63
CA SER A 559 -5.96 14.87 -2.64
C SER A 559 -5.43 16.31 -2.67
N SER A 560 -5.61 17.03 -3.78
CA SER A 560 -5.23 18.45 -3.89
C SER A 560 -6.18 19.39 -3.15
N TYR A 561 -7.40 18.94 -2.85
CA TYR A 561 -8.39 19.72 -2.11
C TYR A 561 -8.34 19.45 -0.61
N SER A 562 -8.70 20.45 0.20
CA SER A 562 -8.89 20.24 1.64
C SER A 562 -10.14 19.40 1.93
N PRO A 563 -10.16 18.63 3.03
CA PRO A 563 -11.32 17.85 3.45
C PRO A 563 -12.63 18.65 3.55
N GLN A 564 -12.54 19.94 3.90
CA GLN A 564 -13.69 20.84 4.06
C GLN A 564 -14.25 21.26 2.69
N GLN A 565 -13.38 21.42 1.69
CA GLN A 565 -13.81 21.66 0.32
C GLN A 565 -14.57 20.45 -0.22
N ILE A 566 -14.05 19.24 -0.02
CA ILE A 566 -14.76 18.02 -0.42
C ILE A 566 -16.08 17.87 0.36
N ALA A 567 -16.10 18.17 1.66
CA ALA A 567 -17.31 18.07 2.45
C ALA A 567 -18.42 19.06 2.03
N ARG A 568 -18.08 20.13 1.30
CA ARG A 568 -19.04 21.12 0.78
C ARG A 568 -19.64 20.74 -0.58
N VAL A 569 -19.14 19.69 -1.22
CA VAL A 569 -19.76 19.13 -2.43
C VAL A 569 -21.12 18.58 -2.04
N ASP A 570 -22.19 19.17 -2.58
CA ASP A 570 -23.57 18.86 -2.22
C ASP A 570 -24.34 18.20 -3.37
N GLY A 571 -23.76 18.15 -4.57
CA GLY A 571 -24.34 17.47 -5.71
C GLY A 571 -23.43 17.42 -6.94
N TYR A 572 -23.99 16.89 -8.03
CA TYR A 572 -23.29 16.63 -9.29
C TYR A 572 -22.55 17.86 -9.85
N GLU A 573 -23.21 19.01 -9.94
CA GLU A 573 -22.62 20.23 -10.50
C GLU A 573 -21.38 20.68 -9.72
N THR A 574 -21.46 20.66 -8.38
CA THR A 574 -20.32 21.00 -7.52
C THR A 574 -19.19 19.98 -7.62
N PHE A 575 -19.50 18.71 -7.87
CA PHE A 575 -18.50 17.67 -8.09
C PHE A 575 -17.78 17.87 -9.43
N ILE A 576 -18.52 18.09 -10.52
CA ILE A 576 -17.93 18.36 -11.84
C ILE A 576 -17.08 19.62 -11.83
N ALA A 577 -17.51 20.67 -11.12
CA ALA A 577 -16.73 21.89 -10.96
C ALA A 577 -15.38 21.67 -10.26
N LEU A 578 -15.26 20.65 -9.40
CA LEU A 578 -13.97 20.28 -8.79
C LEU A 578 -13.05 19.52 -9.75
N LEU A 579 -13.57 18.92 -10.82
CA LEU A 579 -12.78 18.12 -11.76
C LEU A 579 -12.23 18.95 -12.93
N ARG A 580 -12.62 20.22 -13.04
CA ARG A 580 -12.11 21.17 -14.02
C ARG A 580 -10.93 21.93 -13.43
#